data_AF-A0A919M251-F1
#
_entry.id   AF-A0A919M251-F1
#
_cell.length_a   1.000
_cell.length_b   1.000
_cell.length_c   1.000
_cell.angle_alpha   90.00
_cell.angle_beta   90.00
_cell.angle_gamma   90.00
#
_symmetry.space_group_name_H-M   'P 1'
#
loop_
_entity.id
_entity.type
_entity.pdbx_description
1 polymer ?
#
loop_
_entity_poly.entity_id
_entity_poly.type
_entity_poly.pdbx_seq_one_letter_code
_entity_poly.pdbx_strand_id
1 'polypeptide(L)'
;MIERQIRGVLLTRGTESVVDGPCNRTALPVEGSILIAQAITPELYDALMTARAVVCSTGGRTGHMQSICRAKGIPVLRVDPADLDKLAGVVTLDLERESVTVGAAAAGTGVAITSPAGPQPEVLGSACAVIADLRDIRGLNSGGPRPSVVESFFVREEFLCFAAGLSPIDALRGGAAVDAYGRAIAEQLAACAQALLPGQRLILRMLDLRSNDAVHITGEATVPREPNPDMGLHGTRWLLRSAAYPQALHVMLDTLRGRLGAQAGRVHLSAPFLTDADEFAKLRPHLGLSPETPLSAFIETPAAVHATSNICAAGADELFVGTKDLVQFYLAADRSNHLVAESYRTRHPAVLDGLRRVIEDARVTGTPTRVFALGADLQHYIERLPAPTGYMMCVSELTHVLRSPGRPAPTVGKAA
;
A
#
# COMPACT_ATOMS: atom_id res chain seq x y z
N MET A 1 -13.11 40.04 1.95
CA MET A 1 -11.84 39.42 2.38
C MET A 1 -11.21 38.80 1.14
N ILE A 2 -9.93 39.06 0.88
CA ILE A 2 -9.24 38.49 -0.28
C ILE A 2 -9.08 36.99 -0.02
N GLU A 3 -9.73 36.15 -0.81
CA GLU A 3 -9.53 34.70 -0.78
C GLU A 3 -8.06 34.39 -1.03
N ARG A 4 -7.38 33.87 0.00
CA ARG A 4 -5.96 33.51 -0.09
C ARG A 4 -5.87 32.07 -0.56
N GLN A 5 -5.61 31.89 -1.84
CA GLN A 5 -5.30 30.58 -2.42
C GLN A 5 -3.84 30.23 -2.12
N ILE A 6 -3.62 29.07 -1.50
CA ILE A 6 -2.32 28.49 -1.19
C ILE A 6 -2.06 27.36 -2.17
N ARG A 7 -0.91 27.39 -2.86
CA ARG A 7 -0.50 26.33 -3.77
C ARG A 7 0.15 25.19 -3.00
N GLY A 8 -0.03 23.98 -3.49
CA GLY A 8 0.55 22.78 -2.93
C GLY A 8 0.98 21.79 -4.01
N VAL A 9 1.33 20.59 -3.56
CA VAL A 9 1.68 19.44 -4.38
C VAL A 9 0.77 18.29 -4.00
N LEU A 10 0.02 17.76 -4.97
CA LEU A 10 -0.87 16.64 -4.71
C LEU A 10 -0.05 15.35 -4.53
N LEU A 11 -0.16 14.73 -3.35
CA LEU A 11 0.54 13.49 -2.98
C LEU A 11 -0.31 12.25 -3.26
N THR A 12 -1.60 12.32 -2.96
CA THR A 12 -2.60 11.29 -3.27
C THR A 12 -3.83 11.96 -3.87
N ARG A 13 -4.48 11.29 -4.83
CA ARG A 13 -5.71 11.79 -5.47
C ARG A 13 -6.92 11.15 -4.81
N GLY A 14 -7.99 11.93 -4.64
CA GLY A 14 -9.29 11.45 -4.19
C GLY A 14 -10.24 11.17 -5.35
N THR A 15 -11.50 10.89 -5.03
CA THR A 15 -12.56 10.65 -6.04
C THR A 15 -13.25 11.91 -6.52
N GLU A 16 -13.17 12.99 -5.75
CA GLU A 16 -13.75 14.31 -6.05
C GLU A 16 -12.67 15.27 -6.59
N SER A 17 -13.04 16.22 -7.45
CA SER A 17 -12.13 17.27 -7.95
C SER A 17 -11.95 18.41 -6.95
N VAL A 18 -12.98 18.68 -6.15
CA VAL A 18 -13.00 19.70 -5.12
C VAL A 18 -13.49 19.07 -3.82
N VAL A 19 -12.81 19.37 -2.71
CA VAL A 19 -13.16 18.86 -1.38
C VAL A 19 -13.13 20.00 -0.38
N ASP A 20 -14.23 20.21 0.36
CA ASP A 20 -14.31 21.21 1.40
C ASP A 20 -14.62 20.59 2.78
N GLY A 21 -14.21 21.30 3.83
CA GLY A 21 -14.52 20.91 5.20
C GLY A 21 -13.80 21.80 6.24
N PRO A 22 -14.19 21.68 7.51
CA PRO A 22 -13.51 22.36 8.61
C PRO A 22 -12.11 21.78 8.84
N CYS A 23 -11.13 22.64 9.10
CA CYS A 23 -9.79 22.23 9.52
C CYS A 23 -9.85 21.48 10.85
N ASN A 24 -9.27 20.29 10.88
CA ASN A 24 -9.05 19.49 12.08
C ASN A 24 -7.55 19.43 12.39
N ARG A 25 -7.15 19.89 13.58
CA ARG A 25 -5.78 19.84 14.11
C ARG A 25 -5.67 19.01 15.40
N THR A 26 -6.76 18.39 15.84
CA THR A 26 -6.83 17.76 17.16
C THR A 26 -6.23 16.37 17.19
N ALA A 27 -5.87 15.80 16.03
CA ALA A 27 -5.51 14.38 15.85
C ALA A 27 -6.62 13.38 16.24
N LEU A 28 -7.81 13.86 16.61
CA LEU A 28 -8.97 13.04 16.93
C LEU A 28 -9.87 12.86 15.70
N PRO A 29 -10.66 11.77 15.62
CA PRO A 29 -11.63 11.57 14.55
C PRO A 29 -12.70 12.65 14.55
N VAL A 30 -12.82 13.36 13.42
CA VAL A 30 -13.83 14.39 13.19
C VAL A 30 -14.39 14.19 11.78
N GLU A 31 -15.63 13.69 11.72
CA GLU A 31 -16.31 13.38 10.47
C GLU A 31 -16.41 14.61 9.55
N GLY A 32 -16.13 14.44 8.27
CA GLY A 32 -16.27 15.50 7.28
C GLY A 32 -15.13 16.55 7.30
N SER A 33 -14.13 16.39 8.16
CA SER A 33 -13.06 17.39 8.34
C SER A 33 -11.92 17.27 7.33
N ILE A 34 -11.12 18.33 7.25
CA ILE A 34 -9.83 18.36 6.55
C ILE A 34 -8.73 18.27 7.61
N LEU A 35 -8.03 17.15 7.67
CA LEU A 35 -6.96 16.94 8.64
C LEU A 35 -5.74 17.79 8.27
N ILE A 36 -5.27 18.61 9.21
CA ILE A 36 -4.09 19.47 9.04
C ILE A 36 -2.99 18.95 9.96
N ALA A 37 -1.88 18.46 9.39
CA ALA A 37 -0.78 17.88 10.17
C ALA A 37 0.57 18.12 9.49
N GLN A 38 1.65 18.31 10.24
CA GLN A 38 2.97 18.49 9.61
C GLN A 38 3.41 17.24 8.82
N ALA A 39 3.31 16.07 9.44
CA ALA A 39 3.54 14.76 8.86
C ALA A 39 2.33 13.86 9.09
N ILE A 40 2.12 12.89 8.20
CA ILE A 40 1.08 11.88 8.38
C ILE A 40 1.73 10.67 9.04
N THR A 41 1.49 10.50 10.34
CA THR A 41 2.06 9.42 11.19
C THR A 41 0.99 8.40 11.57
N PRO A 42 1.38 7.19 12.03
CA PRO A 42 0.41 6.15 12.43
C PRO A 42 -0.56 6.56 13.54
N GLU A 43 -0.16 7.43 14.48
CA GLU A 43 -1.05 7.98 15.53
C GLU A 43 -2.29 8.68 14.97
N LEU A 44 -2.20 9.19 13.74
CA LEU A 44 -3.30 9.89 13.09
C LEU A 44 -4.29 8.94 12.41
N TYR A 45 -4.15 7.62 12.56
CA TYR A 45 -4.97 6.63 11.84
C TYR A 45 -6.48 6.87 12.00
N ASP A 46 -6.97 7.06 13.22
CA ASP A 46 -8.40 7.26 13.46
C ASP A 46 -8.91 8.58 12.86
N ALA A 47 -8.12 9.66 12.97
CA ALA A 47 -8.42 10.93 12.33
C ALA A 47 -8.45 10.81 10.80
N LEU A 48 -7.51 10.06 10.21
CA LEU A 48 -7.48 9.82 8.76
C LEU A 48 -8.74 9.10 8.29
N MET A 49 -9.23 8.09 9.02
CA MET A 49 -10.39 7.30 8.61
C MET A 49 -11.71 8.08 8.58
N THR A 50 -11.77 9.26 9.18
CA THR A 50 -12.95 10.15 9.22
C THR A 50 -12.76 11.45 8.43
N ALA A 51 -11.54 11.70 7.92
CA ALA A 51 -11.20 12.89 7.17
C ALA A 51 -11.64 12.78 5.70
N ARG A 52 -12.12 13.90 5.14
CA ARG A 52 -12.39 14.03 3.69
C ARG A 52 -11.12 14.27 2.88
N ALA A 53 -10.14 14.94 3.48
CA ALA A 53 -8.83 15.19 2.88
C ALA A 53 -7.79 15.45 3.97
N VAL A 54 -6.52 15.44 3.59
CA VAL A 54 -5.40 15.82 4.44
C VAL A 54 -4.61 16.93 3.78
N VAL A 55 -4.22 17.95 4.56
CA VAL A 55 -3.19 18.91 4.17
C VAL A 55 -1.99 18.74 5.09
N CYS A 56 -0.82 18.55 4.51
CA CYS A 56 0.42 18.38 5.26
C CYS A 56 1.57 19.26 4.77
N SER A 57 2.65 19.38 5.55
CA SER A 57 3.84 20.13 5.13
C SER A 57 5.01 19.23 4.71
N THR A 58 4.99 17.97 5.13
CA THR A 58 6.05 16.98 4.83
C THR A 58 5.46 15.69 4.26
N GLY A 59 6.34 14.79 3.84
CA GLY A 59 5.98 13.54 3.18
C GLY A 59 5.99 13.63 1.65
N GLY A 60 5.85 12.48 1.01
CA GLY A 60 5.83 12.37 -0.43
C GLY A 60 4.82 11.35 -0.93
N ARG A 61 4.72 11.23 -2.25
CA ARG A 61 3.63 10.51 -2.94
C ARG A 61 3.49 9.08 -2.44
N THR A 62 4.59 8.37 -2.25
CA THR A 62 4.57 6.92 -1.99
C THR A 62 4.84 6.55 -0.52
N GLY A 63 4.78 7.50 0.42
CA GLY A 63 5.00 7.23 1.84
C GLY A 63 4.00 6.23 2.47
N HIS A 64 4.33 5.72 3.66
CA HIS A 64 3.60 4.64 4.30
C HIS A 64 2.14 5.02 4.54
N MET A 65 1.90 6.13 5.23
CA MET A 65 0.55 6.62 5.54
C MET A 65 -0.16 7.21 4.31
N GLN A 66 0.57 7.78 3.35
CA GLN A 66 0.01 8.18 2.05
C GLN A 66 -0.49 6.96 1.27
N SER A 67 0.05 5.77 1.51
CA SER A 67 -0.47 4.54 0.92
C SER A 67 -1.84 4.16 1.50
N ILE A 68 -2.08 4.39 2.80
CA ILE A 68 -3.42 4.24 3.41
C ILE A 68 -4.37 5.25 2.77
N CYS A 69 -3.98 6.53 2.75
CA CYS A 69 -4.82 7.59 2.19
C CYS A 69 -5.21 7.26 0.74
N ARG A 70 -4.25 6.82 -0.08
CA ARG A 70 -4.52 6.37 -1.44
C ARG A 70 -5.46 5.18 -1.50
N ALA A 71 -5.22 4.12 -0.71
CA ALA A 71 -6.11 2.96 -0.69
C ALA A 71 -7.56 3.36 -0.36
N LYS A 72 -7.73 4.31 0.57
CA LYS A 72 -9.02 4.88 0.99
C LYS A 72 -9.59 5.97 0.09
N GLY A 73 -8.85 6.41 -0.94
CA GLY A 73 -9.28 7.53 -1.79
C GLY A 73 -9.30 8.88 -1.07
N ILE A 74 -8.56 9.03 0.03
CA ILE A 74 -8.38 10.28 0.75
C ILE A 74 -7.30 11.10 0.03
N PRO A 75 -7.62 12.28 -0.52
CA PRO A 75 -6.65 13.16 -1.12
C PRO A 75 -5.73 13.79 -0.07
N VAL A 76 -4.45 13.91 -0.41
CA VAL A 76 -3.41 14.50 0.44
C VAL A 76 -2.73 15.60 -0.37
N LEU A 77 -2.83 16.84 0.10
CA LEU A 77 -2.17 18.00 -0.48
C LEU A 77 -1.00 18.43 0.42
N ARG A 78 0.21 18.50 -0.12
CA ARG A 78 1.36 19.05 0.60
C ARG A 78 1.51 20.54 0.32
N VAL A 79 1.57 21.37 1.34
CA VAL A 79 1.82 22.83 1.24
C VAL A 79 3.16 23.19 1.89
N ASP A 80 3.59 24.44 1.71
CA ASP A 80 4.75 24.95 2.44
C ASP A 80 4.48 24.96 3.96
N PRO A 81 5.44 24.58 4.82
CA PRO A 81 5.29 24.66 6.27
C PRO A 81 4.77 26.02 6.76
N ALA A 82 5.22 27.12 6.17
CA ALA A 82 4.80 28.47 6.55
C ALA A 82 3.35 28.78 6.14
N ASP A 83 2.75 28.03 5.22
CA ASP A 83 1.36 28.17 4.81
C ASP A 83 0.42 27.22 5.58
N LEU A 84 0.92 26.09 6.09
CA LEU A 84 0.13 25.13 6.86
C LEU A 84 -0.55 25.77 8.09
N ASP A 85 0.18 26.63 8.79
CA ASP A 85 -0.32 27.32 9.99
C ASP A 85 -1.45 28.31 9.69
N LYS A 86 -1.55 28.77 8.43
CA LYS A 86 -2.55 29.74 7.98
C LYS A 86 -3.91 29.11 7.70
N LEU A 87 -3.99 27.77 7.65
CA LEU A 87 -5.23 27.03 7.39
C LEU A 87 -6.08 26.93 8.65
N ALA A 88 -7.22 27.63 8.66
CA ALA A 88 -8.16 27.63 9.79
C ALA A 88 -9.60 27.77 9.29
N GLY A 89 -10.56 27.41 10.16
CA GLY A 89 -11.98 27.45 9.79
C GLY A 89 -12.32 26.44 8.69
N VAL A 90 -13.16 26.83 7.75
CA VAL A 90 -13.50 26.01 6.57
C VAL A 90 -12.49 26.28 5.46
N VAL A 91 -11.98 25.22 4.84
CA VAL A 91 -11.09 25.29 3.69
C VAL A 91 -11.65 24.48 2.53
N THR A 92 -11.31 24.91 1.31
CA THR A 92 -11.67 24.22 0.06
C THR A 92 -10.41 23.84 -0.67
N LEU A 93 -10.25 22.55 -0.98
CA LEU A 93 -9.16 22.00 -1.78
C LEU A 93 -9.62 21.84 -3.22
N ASP A 94 -8.87 22.42 -4.15
CA ASP A 94 -8.98 22.15 -5.59
C ASP A 94 -7.83 21.21 -5.98
N LEU A 95 -8.17 19.95 -6.26
CA LEU A 95 -7.19 18.90 -6.53
C LEU A 95 -6.63 18.96 -7.96
N GLU A 96 -7.33 19.63 -8.89
CA GLU A 96 -6.84 19.83 -10.25
C GLU A 96 -5.83 20.97 -10.30
N ARG A 97 -6.09 22.03 -9.54
CA ARG A 97 -5.18 23.16 -9.39
C ARG A 97 -4.13 22.96 -8.29
N GLU A 98 -4.15 21.82 -7.60
CA GLU A 98 -3.26 21.52 -6.47
C GLU A 98 -3.17 22.69 -5.49
N SER A 99 -4.32 23.13 -4.97
CA SER A 99 -4.41 24.31 -4.10
C SER A 99 -5.45 24.19 -3.01
N VAL A 100 -5.31 24.99 -1.96
CA VAL A 100 -6.28 25.12 -0.87
C VAL A 100 -6.59 26.60 -0.61
N THR A 101 -7.86 26.91 -0.42
CA THR A 101 -8.35 28.27 -0.13
C THR A 101 -9.03 28.30 1.24
N VAL A 102 -8.75 29.35 2.03
CA VAL A 102 -9.38 29.58 3.33
C VAL A 102 -10.66 30.42 3.14
N GLY A 103 -11.79 29.92 3.63
CA GLY A 103 -13.10 30.58 3.51
C GLY A 103 -14.21 29.70 2.93
N ALA A 104 -15.44 30.20 2.95
CA ALA A 104 -16.60 29.51 2.38
C ALA A 104 -16.45 29.40 0.85
N ALA A 105 -16.67 28.20 0.33
CA ALA A 105 -16.46 27.85 -1.08
C ALA A 105 -17.16 28.83 -2.04
N ALA A 106 -16.45 29.28 -3.07
CA ALA A 106 -17.10 29.54 -4.36
C ALA A 106 -17.77 28.23 -4.78
N ALA A 107 -19.07 28.28 -5.10
CA ALA A 107 -19.87 27.12 -5.51
C ALA A 107 -19.29 26.47 -6.78
N GLY A 108 -18.28 25.62 -6.61
CA GLY A 108 -17.79 24.72 -7.63
C GLY A 108 -18.67 23.49 -7.61
N THR A 109 -19.57 23.36 -8.59
CA THR A 109 -20.24 22.09 -8.86
C THR A 109 -19.16 21.03 -9.04
N GLY A 110 -19.10 20.03 -8.15
CA GLY A 110 -18.17 18.92 -8.25
C GLY A 110 -18.35 18.23 -9.60
N VAL A 111 -17.48 18.54 -10.55
CA VAL A 111 -17.44 17.82 -11.82
C VAL A 111 -16.67 16.54 -11.53
N ALA A 112 -17.32 15.39 -11.74
CA ALA A 112 -16.65 14.10 -11.72
C ALA A 112 -15.49 14.16 -12.72
N ILE A 113 -14.27 13.88 -12.25
CA ILE A 113 -13.07 13.95 -13.09
C ILE A 113 -13.23 12.98 -14.27
N THR A 114 -13.34 13.51 -15.49
CA THR A 114 -13.16 12.73 -16.72
C THR A 114 -11.67 12.61 -16.99
N SER A 115 -11.06 11.51 -16.57
CA SER A 115 -9.67 11.19 -16.95
C SER A 115 -9.58 10.86 -18.45
N PRO A 116 -8.41 11.11 -19.08
CA PRO A 116 -8.12 10.59 -20.41
C PRO A 116 -8.26 9.06 -20.42
N ALA A 117 -8.56 8.48 -21.59
CA ALA A 117 -8.78 7.04 -21.77
C ALA A 117 -7.66 6.22 -21.10
N GLY A 118 -8.02 5.54 -20.01
CA GLY A 118 -7.12 4.70 -19.24
C GLY A 118 -6.76 3.39 -19.95
N PRO A 119 -5.73 2.67 -19.47
CA PRO A 119 -5.39 1.36 -19.99
C PRO A 119 -6.58 0.40 -19.93
N GLN A 120 -6.69 -0.44 -20.96
CA GLN A 120 -7.75 -1.45 -21.10
C GLN A 120 -7.69 -2.46 -19.92
N PRO A 121 -8.82 -2.82 -19.29
CA PRO A 121 -8.83 -3.77 -18.16
C PRO A 121 -8.25 -5.15 -18.49
N GLU A 122 -8.33 -5.56 -19.76
CA GLU A 122 -7.76 -6.81 -20.28
C GLU A 122 -6.22 -6.85 -20.17
N VAL A 123 -5.58 -5.68 -20.06
CA VAL A 123 -4.12 -5.54 -19.98
C VAL A 123 -3.60 -5.72 -18.55
N LEU A 124 -4.48 -5.69 -17.55
CA LEU A 124 -4.10 -5.93 -16.16
C LEU A 124 -3.75 -7.41 -15.89
N GLY A 125 -4.15 -8.32 -16.78
CA GLY A 125 -4.13 -9.75 -16.51
C GLY A 125 -4.98 -10.05 -15.27
N SER A 126 -4.41 -10.84 -14.36
CA SER A 126 -4.99 -11.04 -13.03
C SER A 126 -4.69 -9.83 -12.14
N ALA A 127 -5.70 -9.10 -11.66
CA ALA A 127 -5.48 -7.95 -10.80
C ALA A 127 -5.34 -8.34 -9.31
N CYS A 128 -4.45 -7.64 -8.62
CA CYS A 128 -4.32 -7.69 -7.17
C CYS A 128 -4.65 -6.33 -6.55
N ALA A 129 -5.66 -6.28 -5.68
CA ALA A 129 -6.09 -5.07 -5.01
C ALA A 129 -5.34 -4.91 -3.68
N VAL A 130 -4.54 -3.85 -3.55
CA VAL A 130 -3.90 -3.46 -2.28
C VAL A 130 -4.93 -2.74 -1.41
N ILE A 131 -5.29 -3.37 -0.30
CA ILE A 131 -6.31 -2.90 0.65
C ILE A 131 -5.69 -2.35 1.92
N ALA A 132 -6.41 -1.45 2.57
CA ALA A 132 -6.13 -1.03 3.94
C ALA A 132 -6.97 -1.83 4.95
N ASP A 133 -8.23 -2.13 4.63
CA ASP A 133 -9.10 -2.95 5.48
C ASP A 133 -10.23 -3.65 4.70
N LEU A 134 -11.09 -4.36 5.46
CA LEU A 134 -12.27 -5.08 4.97
C LEU A 134 -13.22 -4.26 4.09
N ARG A 135 -13.38 -2.96 4.35
CA ARG A 135 -14.30 -2.09 3.60
C ARG A 135 -13.89 -2.01 2.13
N ASP A 136 -12.60 -2.11 1.84
CA ASP A 136 -12.08 -2.05 0.47
C ASP A 136 -12.48 -3.31 -0.33
N ILE A 137 -12.44 -4.49 0.31
CA ILE A 137 -12.89 -5.75 -0.28
C ILE A 137 -14.38 -5.67 -0.60
N ARG A 138 -15.20 -5.24 0.38
CA ARG A 138 -16.65 -5.10 0.21
C ARG A 138 -16.99 -4.09 -0.88
N GLY A 139 -16.29 -2.97 -0.94
CA GLY A 139 -16.49 -1.95 -1.98
C GLY A 139 -16.24 -2.49 -3.39
N LEU A 140 -15.13 -3.22 -3.58
CA LEU A 140 -14.83 -3.84 -4.87
C LEU A 140 -15.80 -4.96 -5.24
N ASN A 141 -16.17 -5.82 -4.28
CA ASN A 141 -17.01 -6.99 -4.55
C ASN A 141 -18.51 -6.65 -4.71
N SER A 142 -19.03 -5.65 -4.00
CA SER A 142 -20.46 -5.32 -4.01
C SER A 142 -20.86 -4.23 -5.03
N GLY A 143 -19.90 -3.45 -5.53
CA GLY A 143 -20.20 -2.30 -6.40
C GLY A 143 -19.04 -1.82 -7.28
N GLY A 144 -17.94 -2.57 -7.31
CA GLY A 144 -16.80 -2.30 -8.18
C GLY A 144 -17.07 -2.71 -9.63
N PRO A 145 -16.50 -2.01 -10.62
CA PRO A 145 -16.50 -2.50 -12.01
C PRO A 145 -15.75 -3.84 -12.12
N ARG A 146 -16.33 -4.82 -12.84
CA ARG A 146 -15.67 -6.09 -13.23
C ARG A 146 -14.98 -6.83 -12.05
N PRO A 147 -15.71 -7.18 -10.97
CA PRO A 147 -15.12 -7.83 -9.79
C PRO A 147 -14.40 -9.15 -10.08
N SER A 148 -14.79 -9.84 -11.17
CA SER A 148 -14.14 -11.07 -11.63
C SER A 148 -12.69 -10.90 -12.10
N VAL A 149 -12.22 -9.67 -12.35
CA VAL A 149 -10.82 -9.38 -12.72
C VAL A 149 -9.90 -9.36 -11.49
N VAL A 150 -10.46 -9.12 -10.30
CA VAL A 150 -9.71 -9.09 -9.05
C VAL A 150 -9.68 -10.49 -8.46
N GLU A 151 -8.56 -11.19 -8.61
CA GLU A 151 -8.36 -12.54 -8.07
C GLU A 151 -7.71 -12.53 -6.69
N SER A 152 -7.09 -11.42 -6.32
CA SER A 152 -6.35 -11.33 -5.07
C SER A 152 -6.48 -9.97 -4.39
N PHE A 153 -6.50 -10.00 -3.07
CA PHE A 153 -6.38 -8.82 -2.22
C PHE A 153 -5.10 -8.91 -1.42
N PHE A 154 -4.38 -7.81 -1.29
CA PHE A 154 -3.12 -7.74 -0.59
C PHE A 154 -3.25 -6.76 0.57
N VAL A 155 -3.08 -7.26 1.78
CA VAL A 155 -3.14 -6.48 3.02
C VAL A 155 -1.80 -6.54 3.73
N ARG A 156 -1.46 -5.47 4.45
CA ARG A 156 -0.23 -5.40 5.22
C ARG A 156 -0.54 -5.55 6.69
N GLU A 157 0.25 -6.34 7.40
CA GLU A 157 0.01 -6.63 8.82
C GLU A 157 -0.04 -5.34 9.66
N GLU A 158 0.80 -4.35 9.37
CA GLU A 158 0.84 -3.09 10.14
C GLU A 158 -0.51 -2.36 10.07
N PHE A 159 -1.21 -2.44 8.93
CA PHE A 159 -2.53 -1.84 8.78
C PHE A 159 -3.58 -2.56 9.62
N LEU A 160 -3.49 -3.88 9.73
CA LEU A 160 -4.36 -4.67 10.60
C LEU A 160 -4.07 -4.33 12.07
N CYS A 161 -2.80 -4.10 12.42
CA CYS A 161 -2.42 -3.64 13.74
C CYS A 161 -3.04 -2.27 14.04
N PHE A 162 -2.91 -1.30 13.14
CA PHE A 162 -3.48 0.04 13.32
C PHE A 162 -5.01 -0.03 13.48
N ALA A 163 -5.68 -0.80 12.61
CA ALA A 163 -7.13 -0.99 12.68
C ALA A 163 -7.60 -1.67 13.98
N ALA A 164 -6.74 -2.50 14.59
CA ALA A 164 -7.02 -3.17 15.85
C ALA A 164 -6.49 -2.41 17.09
N GLY A 165 -5.88 -1.23 16.91
CA GLY A 165 -5.26 -0.47 18.00
C GLY A 165 -4.07 -1.18 18.65
N LEU A 166 -3.34 -2.00 17.89
CA LEU A 166 -2.21 -2.79 18.37
C LEU A 166 -0.88 -2.10 18.13
N SER A 167 -0.01 -2.18 19.12
CA SER A 167 1.44 -1.93 19.01
C SER A 167 2.16 -3.28 18.84
N PRO A 168 2.71 -3.59 17.64
CA PRO A 168 3.38 -4.88 17.43
C PRO A 168 4.61 -5.04 18.32
N ILE A 169 5.36 -3.97 18.57
CA ILE A 169 6.56 -4.02 19.38
C ILE A 169 6.23 -4.27 20.85
N ASP A 170 5.15 -3.68 21.39
CA ASP A 170 4.70 -3.96 22.76
C ASP A 170 4.13 -5.36 22.89
N ALA A 171 3.28 -5.77 21.94
CA ALA A 171 2.55 -7.03 22.01
C ALA A 171 3.46 -8.26 21.83
N LEU A 172 4.59 -8.11 21.13
CA LEU A 172 5.52 -9.19 20.81
C LEU A 172 6.74 -9.25 21.75
N ARG A 173 6.61 -8.72 22.97
CA ARG A 173 7.63 -8.83 24.04
C ARG A 173 7.63 -10.18 24.75
N GLY A 174 6.58 -10.98 24.59
CA GLY A 174 6.44 -12.30 25.21
C GLY A 174 5.18 -12.45 26.07
N GLY A 175 4.92 -13.68 26.53
CA GLY A 175 3.78 -14.00 27.39
C GLY A 175 2.44 -13.97 26.66
N ALA A 176 1.35 -13.77 27.42
CA ALA A 176 -0.02 -13.86 26.91
C ALA A 176 -0.39 -12.79 25.85
N ALA A 177 0.37 -11.68 25.79
CA ALA A 177 0.17 -10.62 24.80
C ALA A 177 0.45 -11.10 23.37
N VAL A 178 1.39 -12.04 23.19
CA VAL A 178 1.73 -12.63 21.89
C VAL A 178 0.55 -13.38 21.30
N ASP A 179 -0.14 -14.17 22.13
CA ASP A 179 -1.32 -14.91 21.70
C ASP A 179 -2.51 -13.97 21.44
N ALA A 180 -2.65 -12.93 22.26
CA ALA A 180 -3.69 -11.91 22.06
C ALA A 180 -3.50 -11.16 20.73
N TYR A 181 -2.26 -10.83 20.40
CA TYR A 181 -1.89 -10.27 19.10
C TYR A 181 -2.26 -11.20 17.95
N GLY A 182 -1.82 -12.47 18.00
CA GLY A 182 -2.11 -13.46 16.96
C GLY A 182 -3.62 -13.63 16.73
N ARG A 183 -4.41 -13.73 17.81
CA ARG A 183 -5.87 -13.79 17.73
C ARG A 183 -6.48 -12.53 17.12
N ALA A 184 -6.06 -11.34 17.56
CA ALA A 184 -6.61 -10.07 17.08
C ALA A 184 -6.38 -9.87 15.57
N ILE A 185 -5.18 -10.20 15.08
CA ILE A 185 -4.90 -10.16 13.63
C ILE A 185 -5.71 -11.22 12.88
N ALA A 186 -5.85 -12.43 13.44
CA ALA A 186 -6.69 -13.48 12.87
C ALA A 186 -8.16 -13.07 12.74
N GLU A 187 -8.72 -12.30 13.68
CA GLU A 187 -10.09 -11.77 13.56
C GLU A 187 -10.25 -10.85 12.35
N GLN A 188 -9.30 -9.93 12.15
CA GLN A 188 -9.32 -9.01 11.02
C GLN A 188 -9.19 -9.75 9.68
N LEU A 189 -8.27 -10.72 9.63
CA LEU A 189 -8.07 -11.57 8.45
C LEU A 189 -9.27 -12.47 8.17
N ALA A 190 -9.92 -13.02 9.21
CA ALA A 190 -11.12 -13.83 9.06
C ALA A 190 -12.26 -13.03 8.44
N ALA A 191 -12.48 -11.81 8.93
CA ALA A 191 -13.48 -10.91 8.38
C ALA A 191 -13.19 -10.58 6.89
N CYS A 192 -11.92 -10.32 6.55
CA CYS A 192 -11.49 -10.09 5.17
C CYS A 192 -11.73 -11.32 4.29
N ALA A 193 -11.30 -12.51 4.74
CA ALA A 193 -11.43 -13.77 4.00
C ALA A 193 -12.90 -14.15 3.74
N GLN A 194 -13.80 -13.89 4.69
CA GLN A 194 -15.24 -14.11 4.53
C GLN A 194 -15.90 -13.19 3.49
N ALA A 195 -15.33 -12.02 3.22
CA ALA A 195 -15.84 -11.10 2.21
C ALA A 195 -15.37 -11.42 0.78
N LEU A 196 -14.51 -12.43 0.61
CA LEU A 196 -13.98 -12.83 -0.69
C LEU A 196 -14.99 -13.66 -1.50
N LEU A 197 -15.18 -13.31 -2.76
CA LEU A 197 -15.95 -14.08 -3.76
C LEU A 197 -15.23 -15.39 -4.14
N PRO A 198 -15.93 -16.41 -4.67
CA PRO A 198 -15.29 -17.63 -5.16
C PRO A 198 -14.11 -17.35 -6.11
N GLY A 199 -13.00 -18.07 -5.93
CA GLY A 199 -11.76 -17.89 -6.71
C GLY A 199 -10.83 -16.78 -6.22
N GLN A 200 -11.29 -15.90 -5.33
CA GLN A 200 -10.43 -14.84 -4.76
C GLN A 200 -9.55 -15.37 -3.62
N ARG A 201 -8.43 -14.71 -3.36
CA ARG A 201 -7.56 -14.98 -2.20
C ARG A 201 -7.11 -13.71 -1.50
N LEU A 202 -6.68 -13.84 -0.26
CA LEU A 202 -6.10 -12.77 0.54
C LEU A 202 -4.61 -13.07 0.78
N ILE A 203 -3.76 -12.08 0.55
CA ILE A 203 -2.33 -12.16 0.80
C ILE A 203 -2.04 -11.22 1.96
N LEU A 204 -1.55 -11.78 3.06
CA LEU A 204 -0.99 -11.04 4.17
C LEU A 204 0.51 -10.83 3.93
N ARG A 205 0.92 -9.59 3.70
CA ARG A 205 2.31 -9.20 3.90
C ARG A 205 2.59 -9.21 5.40
N MET A 206 3.50 -10.08 5.83
CA MET A 206 3.95 -10.14 7.21
C MET A 206 4.56 -8.80 7.65
N LEU A 207 4.70 -8.63 8.96
CA LEU A 207 5.10 -7.38 9.59
C LEU A 207 6.40 -6.80 9.01
N ASP A 208 6.30 -5.55 8.56
CA ASP A 208 7.36 -4.69 8.07
C ASP A 208 7.13 -3.26 8.62
N LEU A 209 7.32 -3.17 9.94
CA LEU A 209 7.20 -1.93 10.71
C LEU A 209 8.59 -1.32 10.93
N ARG A 210 8.78 -0.10 10.45
CA ARG A 210 10.03 0.67 10.57
C ARG A 210 10.09 1.38 11.93
N SER A 211 11.27 1.63 12.45
CA SER A 211 11.44 2.23 13.79
C SER A 211 10.87 3.65 13.92
N ASN A 212 10.89 4.45 12.85
CA ASN A 212 10.23 5.76 12.79
C ASN A 212 8.69 5.69 12.82
N ASP A 213 8.08 4.61 12.34
CA ASP A 213 6.63 4.40 12.49
C ASP A 213 6.33 3.76 13.86
N ALA A 214 7.17 2.83 14.31
CA ALA A 214 6.99 2.13 15.58
C ALA A 214 7.01 3.07 16.79
N VAL A 215 7.89 4.08 16.81
CA VAL A 215 8.03 5.03 17.94
C VAL A 215 6.73 5.80 18.24
N HIS A 216 5.86 5.94 17.24
CA HIS A 216 4.59 6.66 17.36
C HIS A 216 3.50 5.84 18.05
N ILE A 217 3.60 4.51 17.97
CA ILE A 217 2.54 3.59 18.46
C ILE A 217 3.01 2.70 19.60
N THR A 218 4.32 2.69 19.90
CA THR A 218 4.91 1.87 20.97
C THR A 218 4.96 2.67 22.26
N GLY A 219 4.30 2.17 23.30
CA GLY A 219 4.21 2.85 24.59
C GLY A 219 5.11 2.27 25.68
N GLU A 220 5.29 0.95 25.71
CA GLU A 220 5.95 0.27 26.82
C GLU A 220 7.38 -0.19 26.49
N ALA A 221 7.62 -0.59 25.25
CA ALA A 221 8.91 -1.05 24.78
C ALA A 221 9.78 0.11 24.29
N THR A 222 11.10 -0.05 24.43
CA THR A 222 12.04 0.87 23.79
C THR A 222 12.14 0.55 22.31
N VAL A 223 11.77 1.50 21.46
CA VAL A 223 12.05 1.45 20.03
C VAL A 223 13.47 1.97 19.78
N PRO A 224 14.38 1.17 19.18
CA PRO A 224 15.72 1.65 18.84
C PRO A 224 15.65 2.85 17.90
N ARG A 225 16.38 3.91 18.21
CA ARG A 225 16.55 5.04 17.30
C ARG A 225 17.57 4.69 16.23
N GLU A 226 17.10 4.29 15.07
CA GLU A 226 17.97 3.98 13.93
C GLU A 226 18.31 5.26 13.15
N PRO A 227 19.56 5.43 12.69
CA PRO A 227 19.94 6.59 11.90
C PRO A 227 19.22 6.62 10.54
N ASN A 228 18.96 5.43 9.97
CA ASN A 228 18.22 5.25 8.73
C ASN A 228 17.21 4.11 8.91
N PRO A 229 16.00 4.41 9.43
CA PRO A 229 14.93 3.42 9.61
C PRO A 229 14.58 2.70 8.30
N ASP A 230 14.76 3.39 7.16
CA ASP A 230 14.54 2.80 5.84
C ASP A 230 15.49 1.63 5.49
N MET A 231 16.69 1.65 6.07
CA MET A 231 17.75 0.65 5.87
C MET A 231 17.97 -0.21 7.12
N GLY A 232 17.03 -0.15 8.06
CA GLY A 232 17.18 -0.64 9.42
C GLY A 232 16.75 -2.08 9.66
N LEU A 233 16.33 -2.33 10.90
CA LEU A 233 15.80 -3.59 11.41
C LEU A 233 14.27 -3.64 11.29
N HIS A 234 13.80 -4.01 10.11
CA HIS A 234 12.38 -4.19 9.80
C HIS A 234 12.20 -5.33 8.76
N GLY A 235 10.96 -5.64 8.41
CA GLY A 235 10.61 -6.70 7.46
C GLY A 235 11.25 -8.05 7.78
N THR A 236 11.71 -8.79 6.78
CA THR A 236 12.32 -10.13 6.97
C THR A 236 13.48 -10.14 7.99
N ARG A 237 14.27 -9.06 8.07
CA ARG A 237 15.35 -8.96 9.06
C ARG A 237 14.84 -8.97 10.50
N TRP A 238 13.72 -8.30 10.76
CA TRP A 238 13.07 -8.31 12.06
C TRP A 238 12.36 -9.65 12.30
N LEU A 239 11.64 -10.16 11.29
CA LEU A 239 10.93 -11.45 11.37
C LEU A 239 11.87 -12.59 11.78
N LEU A 240 13.05 -12.70 11.16
CA LEU A 240 14.04 -13.75 11.44
C LEU A 240 14.74 -13.60 12.81
N ARG A 241 14.61 -12.44 13.46
CA ARG A 241 15.20 -12.17 14.79
C ARG A 241 14.18 -12.24 15.92
N SER A 242 12.90 -12.10 15.61
CA SER A 242 11.85 -12.07 16.60
C SER A 242 11.58 -13.47 17.14
N ALA A 243 11.87 -13.69 18.42
CA ALA A 243 11.54 -14.96 19.07
C ALA A 243 10.03 -15.15 19.29
N ALA A 244 9.27 -14.06 19.40
CA ALA A 244 7.84 -14.10 19.70
C ALA A 244 6.95 -14.15 18.45
N TYR A 245 7.43 -13.63 17.31
CA TYR A 245 6.61 -13.60 16.09
C TYR A 245 6.18 -14.99 15.59
N PRO A 246 7.02 -16.03 15.59
CA PRO A 246 6.59 -17.38 15.21
C PRO A 246 5.39 -17.88 16.04
N GLN A 247 5.40 -17.66 17.36
CA GLN A 247 4.28 -18.01 18.24
C GLN A 247 3.02 -17.22 17.87
N ALA A 248 3.12 -15.89 17.70
CA ALA A 248 1.99 -15.07 17.28
C ALA A 248 1.41 -15.53 15.94
N LEU A 249 2.27 -15.88 14.98
CA LEU A 249 1.87 -16.39 13.67
C LEU A 249 1.17 -17.75 13.78
N HIS A 250 1.66 -18.68 14.62
CA HIS A 250 0.98 -19.95 14.86
C HIS A 250 -0.41 -19.75 15.46
N VAL A 251 -0.53 -18.91 16.48
CA VAL A 251 -1.83 -18.56 17.08
C VAL A 251 -2.75 -17.92 16.03
N MET A 252 -2.21 -17.04 15.18
CA MET A 252 -2.96 -16.41 14.10
C MET A 252 -3.52 -17.45 13.12
N LEU A 253 -2.65 -18.35 12.62
CA LEU A 253 -3.03 -19.38 11.64
C LEU A 253 -4.00 -20.41 12.23
N ASP A 254 -3.80 -20.84 13.47
CA ASP A 254 -4.71 -21.79 14.15
C ASP A 254 -6.07 -21.16 14.43
N THR A 255 -6.10 -19.89 14.84
CA THR A 255 -7.35 -19.15 15.03
C THR A 255 -8.09 -19.00 13.70
N LEU A 256 -7.38 -18.70 12.61
CA LEU A 256 -7.96 -18.64 11.26
C LEU A 256 -8.55 -19.99 10.83
N ARG A 257 -7.81 -21.09 11.01
CA ARG A 257 -8.29 -22.45 10.72
C ARG A 257 -9.53 -22.79 11.53
N GLY A 258 -9.54 -22.49 12.82
CA GLY A 258 -10.69 -22.72 13.70
C GLY A 258 -11.93 -21.95 13.27
N ARG A 259 -11.78 -20.71 12.79
CA ARG A 259 -12.90 -19.86 12.36
C ARG A 259 -13.40 -20.13 10.94
N LEU A 260 -12.50 -20.43 10.01
CA LEU A 260 -12.80 -20.49 8.58
C LEU A 260 -12.83 -21.92 8.03
N GLY A 261 -12.33 -22.91 8.78
CA GLY A 261 -12.14 -24.27 8.28
C GLY A 261 -11.31 -24.29 7.00
N ALA A 262 -11.80 -24.97 5.97
CA ALA A 262 -11.11 -25.06 4.67
C ALA A 262 -10.88 -23.71 3.98
N GLN A 263 -11.70 -22.67 4.28
CA GLN A 263 -11.54 -21.34 3.69
C GLN A 263 -10.27 -20.63 4.20
N ALA A 264 -9.68 -21.07 5.31
CA ALA A 264 -8.39 -20.55 5.79
C ALA A 264 -7.27 -20.72 4.75
N GLY A 265 -7.35 -21.73 3.88
CA GLY A 265 -6.39 -21.96 2.79
C GLY A 265 -6.37 -20.85 1.73
N ARG A 266 -7.30 -19.89 1.77
CA ARG A 266 -7.33 -18.71 0.89
C ARG A 266 -6.51 -17.55 1.42
N VAL A 267 -5.94 -17.66 2.63
CA VAL A 267 -5.03 -16.67 3.21
C VAL A 267 -3.59 -17.13 2.99
N HIS A 268 -2.85 -16.38 2.18
CA HIS A 268 -1.46 -16.64 1.82
C HIS A 268 -0.54 -15.66 2.56
N LEU A 269 0.71 -16.05 2.80
CA LEU A 269 1.71 -15.20 3.43
C LEU A 269 2.66 -14.61 2.39
N SER A 270 3.13 -13.38 2.61
CA SER A 270 4.16 -12.74 1.80
C SER A 270 5.25 -12.13 2.70
N ALA A 271 6.51 -12.48 2.39
CA ALA A 271 7.69 -12.03 3.13
C ALA A 271 8.18 -10.67 2.60
N PRO A 272 8.17 -9.61 3.43
CA PRO A 272 8.63 -8.28 3.04
C PRO A 272 10.15 -8.12 3.14
N PHE A 273 10.69 -7.15 2.42
CA PHE A 273 12.03 -6.60 2.56
C PHE A 273 13.16 -7.63 2.55
N LEU A 274 13.07 -8.57 1.60
CA LEU A 274 14.12 -9.56 1.35
C LEU A 274 15.32 -8.91 0.67
N THR A 275 16.53 -9.41 0.95
CA THR A 275 17.72 -9.10 0.16
C THR A 275 18.17 -10.26 -0.73
N ASP A 276 17.96 -11.50 -0.32
CA ASP A 276 18.45 -12.67 -1.04
C ASP A 276 17.64 -13.95 -0.74
N ALA A 277 18.05 -15.05 -1.38
CA ALA A 277 17.41 -16.35 -1.25
C ALA A 277 17.72 -17.05 0.10
N ASP A 278 18.84 -16.72 0.76
CA ASP A 278 19.20 -17.32 2.04
C ASP A 278 18.29 -16.81 3.15
N GLU A 279 17.95 -15.51 3.13
CA GLU A 279 16.91 -14.95 4.00
C GLU A 279 15.56 -15.65 3.76
N PHE A 280 15.16 -15.79 2.49
CA PHE A 280 13.88 -16.42 2.15
C PHE A 280 13.82 -17.89 2.61
N ALA A 281 14.87 -18.67 2.36
CA ALA A 281 14.95 -20.09 2.72
C ALA A 281 14.90 -20.32 4.24
N LYS A 282 15.34 -19.34 5.05
CA LYS A 282 15.28 -19.41 6.52
C LYS A 282 13.88 -19.14 7.08
N LEU A 283 13.02 -18.43 6.36
CA LEU A 283 11.71 -18.03 6.88
C LEU A 283 10.82 -19.22 7.22
N ARG A 284 10.63 -20.15 6.28
CA ARG A 284 9.75 -21.32 6.49
C ARG A 284 10.13 -22.13 7.74
N PRO A 285 11.39 -22.56 7.95
CA PRO A 285 11.77 -23.27 9.17
C PRO A 285 11.73 -22.37 10.42
N HIS A 286 12.15 -21.11 10.33
CA HIS A 286 12.12 -20.19 11.48
C HIS A 286 10.70 -19.92 11.99
N LEU A 287 9.76 -19.75 11.07
CA LEU A 287 8.34 -19.52 11.35
C LEU A 287 7.57 -20.83 11.61
N GLY A 288 8.21 -22.00 11.49
CA GLY A 288 7.55 -23.30 11.67
C GLY A 288 6.37 -23.53 10.72
N LEU A 289 6.46 -23.05 9.48
CA LEU A 289 5.38 -23.18 8.49
C LEU A 289 5.42 -24.56 7.82
N SER A 290 4.25 -25.18 7.62
CA SER A 290 4.16 -26.44 6.87
C SER A 290 4.56 -26.23 5.41
N PRO A 291 5.09 -27.25 4.70
CA PRO A 291 5.47 -27.13 3.29
C PRO A 291 4.35 -26.62 2.37
N GLU A 292 3.10 -26.91 2.71
CA GLU A 292 1.91 -26.58 1.93
C GLU A 292 1.40 -25.16 2.19
N THR A 293 1.91 -24.46 3.21
CA THR A 293 1.51 -23.09 3.51
C THR A 293 2.10 -22.15 2.44
N PRO A 294 1.29 -21.47 1.62
CA PRO A 294 1.82 -20.61 0.55
C PRO A 294 2.63 -19.44 1.11
N LEU A 295 3.85 -19.27 0.62
CA LEU A 295 4.76 -18.21 0.99
C LEU A 295 5.33 -17.52 -0.26
N SER A 296 4.92 -16.27 -0.44
CA SER A 296 5.36 -15.41 -1.54
C SER A 296 6.53 -14.52 -1.10
N ALA A 297 7.34 -14.08 -2.07
CA ALA A 297 8.44 -13.14 -1.83
C ALA A 297 8.08 -11.73 -2.31
N PHE A 298 8.30 -10.73 -1.47
CA PHE A 298 8.14 -9.32 -1.83
C PHE A 298 9.48 -8.76 -2.30
N ILE A 299 9.62 -8.52 -3.60
CA ILE A 299 10.84 -8.03 -4.25
C ILE A 299 10.83 -6.50 -4.25
N GLU A 300 11.58 -5.90 -3.33
CA GLU A 300 11.58 -4.45 -3.13
C GLU A 300 12.96 -3.84 -2.83
N THR A 301 14.01 -4.66 -2.86
CA THR A 301 15.40 -4.24 -2.75
C THR A 301 16.16 -4.55 -4.05
N PRO A 302 17.18 -3.75 -4.42
CA PRO A 302 18.03 -4.06 -5.57
C PRO A 302 18.71 -5.44 -5.46
N ALA A 303 19.09 -5.85 -4.24
CA ALA A 303 19.66 -7.17 -4.00
C ALA A 303 18.67 -8.30 -4.36
N ALA A 304 17.41 -8.18 -3.94
CA ALA A 304 16.37 -9.17 -4.26
C ALA A 304 16.05 -9.21 -5.77
N VAL A 305 16.15 -8.08 -6.47
CA VAL A 305 16.05 -8.06 -7.94
C VAL A 305 17.12 -8.96 -8.57
N HIS A 306 18.35 -8.90 -8.07
CA HIS A 306 19.45 -9.75 -8.59
C HIS A 306 19.38 -11.20 -8.10
N ALA A 307 18.77 -11.43 -6.94
CA ALA A 307 18.58 -12.76 -6.37
C ALA A 307 17.27 -13.46 -6.80
N THR A 308 16.48 -12.86 -7.70
CA THR A 308 15.11 -13.33 -8.01
C THR A 308 15.06 -14.80 -8.40
N SER A 309 15.88 -15.27 -9.35
CA SER A 309 15.91 -16.69 -9.72
C SER A 309 16.24 -17.62 -8.56
N ASN A 310 17.14 -17.20 -7.66
CA ASN A 310 17.51 -18.00 -6.48
C ASN A 310 16.38 -18.00 -5.43
N ILE A 311 15.67 -16.88 -5.26
CA ILE A 311 14.48 -16.80 -4.39
C ILE A 311 13.38 -17.73 -4.91
N CYS A 312 13.15 -17.75 -6.23
CA CYS A 312 12.24 -18.70 -6.87
C CYS A 312 12.69 -20.15 -6.62
N ALA A 313 13.97 -20.46 -6.81
CA ALA A 313 14.53 -21.80 -6.57
C ALA A 313 14.44 -22.23 -5.10
N ALA A 314 14.43 -21.28 -4.15
CA ALA A 314 14.20 -21.52 -2.74
C ALA A 314 12.73 -21.81 -2.39
N GLY A 315 11.83 -21.85 -3.38
CA GLY A 315 10.44 -22.28 -3.22
C GLY A 315 9.44 -21.15 -3.00
N ALA A 316 9.67 -19.96 -3.56
CA ALA A 316 8.68 -18.89 -3.55
C ALA A 316 7.48 -19.23 -4.44
N ASP A 317 6.28 -19.24 -3.86
CA ASP A 317 5.04 -19.58 -4.59
C ASP A 317 4.60 -18.49 -5.58
N GLU A 318 4.96 -17.24 -5.31
CA GLU A 318 4.64 -16.06 -6.11
C GLU A 318 5.56 -14.91 -5.73
N LEU A 319 5.81 -14.00 -6.67
CA LEU A 319 6.55 -12.77 -6.46
C LEU A 319 5.62 -11.56 -6.51
N PHE A 320 5.83 -10.65 -5.56
CA PHE A 320 5.19 -9.33 -5.57
C PHE A 320 6.27 -8.27 -5.62
N VAL A 321 6.22 -7.37 -6.62
CA VAL A 321 7.26 -6.36 -6.81
C VAL A 321 6.81 -5.03 -6.21
N GLY A 322 7.41 -4.69 -5.07
CA GLY A 322 7.17 -3.45 -4.34
C GLY A 322 7.91 -2.27 -4.95
N THR A 323 7.31 -1.61 -5.95
CA THR A 323 8.00 -0.54 -6.68
C THR A 323 8.33 0.68 -5.83
N LYS A 324 7.65 0.89 -4.71
CA LYS A 324 7.85 2.08 -3.89
C LYS A 324 9.22 2.12 -3.21
N ASP A 325 9.58 1.02 -2.56
CA ASP A 325 10.85 0.84 -1.88
C ASP A 325 11.95 0.59 -2.92
N LEU A 326 11.62 -0.14 -3.99
CA LEU A 326 12.55 -0.40 -5.09
C LEU A 326 13.09 0.89 -5.72
N VAL A 327 12.21 1.85 -6.04
CA VAL A 327 12.61 3.17 -6.58
C VAL A 327 13.50 3.92 -5.58
N GLN A 328 13.13 3.91 -4.29
CA GLN A 328 13.89 4.59 -3.24
C GLN A 328 15.33 4.07 -3.17
N PHE A 329 15.52 2.76 -3.17
CA PHE A 329 16.85 2.16 -3.05
C PHE A 329 17.66 2.18 -4.34
N TYR A 330 17.03 2.07 -5.52
CA TYR A 330 17.75 2.24 -6.79
C TYR A 330 18.25 3.66 -7.00
N LEU A 331 17.49 4.66 -6.56
CA LEU A 331 17.78 6.07 -6.82
C LEU A 331 18.35 6.81 -5.61
N ALA A 332 18.53 6.12 -4.48
CA ALA A 332 18.94 6.69 -3.19
C ALA A 332 18.11 7.93 -2.82
N ALA A 333 16.80 7.87 -3.08
CA ALA A 333 15.88 8.99 -2.90
C ALA A 333 14.76 8.57 -1.94
N ASP A 334 14.83 9.04 -0.69
CA ASP A 334 13.80 8.82 0.31
C ASP A 334 12.47 9.43 -0.16
N ARG A 335 11.45 8.57 -0.27
CA ARG A 335 10.12 8.95 -0.77
C ARG A 335 9.34 9.87 0.16
N SER A 336 9.73 9.96 1.43
CA SER A 336 9.16 10.85 2.44
C SER A 336 9.89 12.19 2.50
N ASN A 337 11.13 12.25 2.00
CA ASN A 337 11.95 13.45 1.99
C ASN A 337 11.62 14.34 0.79
N HIS A 338 10.84 15.40 1.05
CA HIS A 338 10.41 16.35 0.03
C HIS A 338 11.57 17.07 -0.70
N LEU A 339 12.76 17.18 -0.08
CA LEU A 339 13.93 17.85 -0.67
C LEU A 339 14.54 17.06 -1.83
N VAL A 340 14.30 15.75 -1.89
CA VAL A 340 14.79 14.86 -2.96
C VAL A 340 13.64 14.28 -3.80
N ALA A 341 12.43 14.84 -3.68
CA ALA A 341 11.24 14.32 -4.35
C ALA A 341 11.39 14.27 -5.88
N GLU A 342 12.17 15.18 -6.49
CA GLU A 342 12.44 15.19 -7.93
C GLU A 342 13.31 14.00 -8.39
N SER A 343 14.15 13.46 -7.49
CA SER A 343 14.99 12.29 -7.74
C SER A 343 14.19 10.99 -7.70
N TYR A 344 13.08 10.96 -6.96
CA TYR A 344 12.19 9.79 -6.87
C TYR A 344 11.38 9.62 -8.16
N ARG A 345 11.95 8.88 -9.13
CA ARG A 345 11.39 8.71 -10.48
C ARG A 345 11.03 7.25 -10.74
N THR A 346 9.74 6.94 -10.70
CA THR A 346 9.20 5.59 -10.95
C THR A 346 9.50 5.06 -12.35
N ARG A 347 9.65 5.96 -13.34
CA ARG A 347 9.98 5.65 -14.75
C ARG A 347 11.47 5.73 -15.07
N HIS A 348 12.33 5.78 -14.06
CA HIS A 348 13.78 5.85 -14.30
C HIS A 348 14.28 4.57 -15.02
N PRO A 349 15.20 4.67 -16.01
CA PRO A 349 15.69 3.50 -16.74
C PRO A 349 16.21 2.36 -15.85
N ALA A 350 16.95 2.68 -14.79
CA ALA A 350 17.45 1.66 -13.85
C ALA A 350 16.32 0.93 -13.09
N VAL A 351 15.23 1.64 -12.76
CA VAL A 351 14.05 1.02 -12.12
C VAL A 351 13.36 0.10 -13.12
N LEU A 352 13.12 0.58 -14.35
CA LEU A 352 12.49 -0.22 -15.40
C LEU A 352 13.31 -1.48 -15.75
N ASP A 353 14.64 -1.36 -15.74
CA ASP A 353 15.54 -2.50 -15.93
C ASP A 353 15.42 -3.53 -14.79
N GLY A 354 15.40 -3.06 -13.54
CA GLY A 354 15.17 -3.93 -12.40
C GLY A 354 13.82 -4.65 -12.46
N LEU A 355 12.74 -3.93 -12.83
CA LEU A 355 11.42 -4.55 -13.04
C LEU A 355 11.43 -5.60 -14.14
N ARG A 356 12.04 -5.29 -15.30
CA ARG A 356 12.16 -6.23 -16.42
C ARG A 356 12.88 -7.50 -15.98
N ARG A 357 14.00 -7.36 -15.28
CA ARG A 357 14.78 -8.50 -14.78
C ARG A 357 13.95 -9.43 -13.89
N VAL A 358 13.21 -8.89 -12.93
CA VAL A 358 12.35 -9.71 -12.05
C VAL A 358 11.29 -10.46 -12.86
N ILE A 359 10.62 -9.78 -13.79
CA ILE A 359 9.57 -10.38 -14.62
C ILE A 359 10.14 -11.50 -15.50
N GLU A 360 11.31 -11.28 -16.11
CA GLU A 360 11.96 -12.25 -16.97
C GLU A 360 12.46 -13.47 -16.19
N ASP A 361 13.14 -13.25 -15.06
CA ASP A 361 13.62 -14.32 -14.18
C ASP A 361 12.46 -15.19 -13.70
N ALA A 362 11.37 -14.57 -13.25
CA ALA A 362 10.19 -15.29 -12.79
C ALA A 362 9.47 -16.06 -13.90
N ARG A 363 9.45 -15.50 -15.13
CA ARG A 363 8.93 -16.21 -16.29
C ARG A 363 9.76 -17.45 -16.62
N VAL A 364 11.09 -17.37 -16.50
CA VAL A 364 11.99 -18.52 -16.71
C VAL A 364 11.77 -19.61 -15.67
N THR A 365 11.52 -19.25 -14.40
CA THR A 365 11.27 -20.22 -13.33
C THR A 365 9.82 -20.69 -13.26
N GLY A 366 8.91 -20.08 -14.03
CA GLY A 366 7.47 -20.35 -13.96
C GLY A 366 6.80 -19.82 -12.69
N THR A 367 7.45 -18.92 -11.96
CA THR A 367 6.90 -18.32 -10.74
C THR A 367 5.97 -17.15 -11.10
N PRO A 368 4.70 -17.14 -10.66
CA PRO A 368 3.80 -16.01 -10.88
C PRO A 368 4.40 -14.71 -10.33
N THR A 369 4.22 -13.60 -11.05
CA THR A 369 4.75 -12.29 -10.64
C THR A 369 3.73 -11.19 -10.79
N ARG A 370 3.59 -10.37 -9.76
CA ARG A 370 2.71 -9.20 -9.73
C ARG A 370 3.49 -7.93 -9.48
N VAL A 371 3.31 -6.92 -10.32
CA VAL A 371 4.07 -5.66 -10.22
C VAL A 371 3.19 -4.56 -9.66
N PHE A 372 3.66 -3.85 -8.63
CA PHE A 372 2.94 -2.67 -8.14
C PHE A 372 3.03 -1.52 -9.12
N ALA A 373 1.88 -1.03 -9.59
CA ALA A 373 1.79 0.13 -10.46
C ALA A 373 0.94 1.23 -9.81
N LEU A 374 1.45 2.45 -9.83
CA LEU A 374 0.59 3.62 -9.69
C LEU A 374 -0.23 3.76 -10.97
N GLY A 375 -1.46 4.27 -10.86
CA GLY A 375 -2.33 4.47 -12.02
C GLY A 375 -1.68 5.37 -13.08
N ALA A 376 -0.94 6.38 -12.64
CA ALA A 376 -0.18 7.26 -13.51
C ALA A 376 0.93 6.55 -14.30
N ASP A 377 1.49 5.44 -13.79
CA ASP A 377 2.64 4.75 -14.39
C ASP A 377 2.26 3.49 -15.16
N LEU A 378 1.06 2.97 -14.94
CA LEU A 378 0.60 1.70 -15.50
C LEU A 378 0.76 1.61 -17.02
N GLN A 379 0.29 2.61 -17.78
CA GLN A 379 0.42 2.62 -19.24
C GLN A 379 1.89 2.56 -19.69
N HIS A 380 2.76 3.30 -19.00
CA HIS A 380 4.19 3.31 -19.31
C HIS A 380 4.84 1.95 -19.04
N TYR A 381 4.44 1.29 -17.95
CA TYR A 381 4.93 -0.05 -17.62
C TYR A 381 4.48 -1.08 -18.65
N ILE A 382 3.22 -1.04 -19.07
CA ILE A 382 2.67 -1.91 -20.12
C ILE A 382 3.45 -1.77 -21.44
N GLU A 383 3.79 -0.55 -21.84
CA GLU A 383 4.48 -0.28 -23.11
C GLU A 383 5.97 -0.67 -23.10
N ARG A 384 6.61 -0.74 -21.92
CA ARG A 384 8.06 -0.83 -21.79
C ARG A 384 8.57 -2.10 -21.13
N LEU A 385 7.73 -2.82 -20.40
CA LEU A 385 8.09 -4.04 -19.69
C LEU A 385 7.48 -5.27 -20.36
N PRO A 386 8.10 -6.44 -20.25
CA PRO A 386 7.41 -7.70 -20.53
C PRO A 386 6.16 -7.82 -19.66
N ALA A 387 5.13 -8.50 -20.15
CA ALA A 387 3.90 -8.69 -19.39
C ALA A 387 4.16 -9.57 -18.15
N PRO A 388 3.90 -9.07 -16.92
CA PRO A 388 3.89 -9.92 -15.73
C PRO A 388 2.65 -10.82 -15.72
N THR A 389 2.52 -11.70 -14.72
CA THR A 389 1.28 -12.45 -14.49
C THR A 389 0.11 -11.52 -14.18
N GLY A 390 0.39 -10.39 -13.53
CA GLY A 390 -0.58 -9.34 -13.33
C GLY A 390 -0.01 -8.09 -12.66
N TYR A 391 -0.88 -7.13 -12.40
CA TYR A 391 -0.52 -5.92 -11.68
C TYR A 391 -1.20 -5.86 -10.31
N MET A 392 -0.52 -5.25 -9.35
CA MET A 392 -1.10 -4.89 -8.07
C MET A 392 -1.25 -3.37 -7.97
N MET A 393 -2.38 -2.91 -7.45
CA MET A 393 -2.70 -1.47 -7.37
C MET A 393 -3.53 -1.18 -6.12
N CYS A 394 -3.43 0.05 -5.59
CA CYS A 394 -4.35 0.48 -4.54
C CYS A 394 -5.81 0.47 -5.05
N VAL A 395 -6.76 0.13 -4.17
CA VAL A 395 -8.18 -0.05 -4.52
C VAL A 395 -8.79 1.12 -5.30
N SER A 396 -8.49 2.36 -4.89
CA SER A 396 -8.97 3.56 -5.58
C SER A 396 -8.46 3.66 -7.02
N GLU A 397 -7.17 3.42 -7.24
CA GLU A 397 -6.55 3.46 -8.56
C GLU A 397 -7.04 2.30 -9.43
N LEU A 398 -7.15 1.09 -8.85
CA LEU A 398 -7.67 -0.07 -9.55
C LEU A 398 -9.12 0.16 -9.99
N THR A 399 -9.96 0.69 -9.10
CA THR A 399 -11.35 1.04 -9.42
C THR A 399 -11.40 2.04 -10.58
N HIS A 400 -10.53 3.04 -10.59
CA HIS A 400 -10.47 4.02 -11.67
C HIS A 400 -10.09 3.39 -13.02
N VAL A 401 -9.08 2.51 -13.03
CA VAL A 401 -8.67 1.78 -14.24
C VAL A 401 -9.80 0.90 -14.75
N LEU A 402 -10.44 0.14 -13.86
CA LEU A 402 -11.53 -0.78 -14.22
C LEU A 402 -12.80 -0.05 -14.70
N ARG A 403 -13.02 1.22 -14.33
CA ARG A 403 -14.12 2.06 -14.84
C ARG A 403 -13.84 2.70 -16.20
N SER A 404 -12.57 2.81 -16.62
CA SER A 404 -12.20 3.55 -17.82
C SER A 404 -12.75 2.86 -19.09
N PRO A 405 -13.51 3.55 -19.95
CA PRO A 405 -13.98 2.97 -21.21
C PRO A 405 -12.77 2.70 -22.11
N GLY A 406 -12.65 1.46 -22.59
CA GLY A 406 -11.53 1.04 -23.43
C GLY A 406 -11.43 1.88 -24.70
N ARG A 407 -10.21 2.26 -25.09
CA ARG A 407 -9.96 2.90 -26.39
C ARG A 407 -10.24 1.87 -27.50
N PRO A 408 -11.06 2.16 -28.53
CA PRO A 408 -11.28 1.20 -29.62
C PRO A 408 -9.94 0.81 -30.24
N ALA A 409 -9.78 -0.48 -30.54
CA ALA A 409 -8.59 -0.98 -31.24
C ALA A 409 -8.39 -0.17 -32.54
N PRO A 410 -7.15 0.21 -32.89
CA PRO A 410 -6.92 0.87 -34.16
C PRO A 410 -7.42 -0.06 -35.26
N THR A 411 -8.44 0.38 -36.00
CA THR A 411 -8.88 -0.29 -37.20
C THR A 411 -7.68 -0.32 -38.14
N VAL A 412 -7.15 -1.52 -38.38
CA VAL A 412 -6.16 -1.74 -39.42
C VAL A 412 -6.87 -1.42 -40.74
N GLY A 413 -6.72 -0.18 -41.20
CA GLY A 413 -7.14 0.24 -42.52
C GLY A 413 -6.40 -0.66 -43.51
N LYS A 414 -7.14 -1.53 -44.20
CA LYS A 414 -6.66 -2.17 -45.42
C LYS A 414 -6.27 -1.03 -46.36
N ALA A 415 -4.96 -0.85 -46.55
CA ALA A 415 -4.46 -0.07 -47.67
C ALA A 415 -5.00 -0.73 -48.95
N ALA A 416 -5.73 0.06 -49.73
CA ALA A 416 -6.15 -0.28 -51.08
C ALA A 416 -5.00 -0.05 -52.06
#